data_AF-A0A9E3WSG2-F1
#
_entry.id   AF-A0A9E3WSG2-F1
#
_cell.length_a   1.000
_cell.length_b   1.000
_cell.length_c   1.000
_cell.angle_alpha   90.00
_cell.angle_beta   90.00
_cell.angle_gamma   90.00
#
_symmetry.space_group_name_H-M   'P 1'
#
loop_
_entity.id
_entity.type
_entity.pdbx_description
1 polymer ?
#
loop_
_entity_poly.entity_id
_entity_poly.type
_entity_poly.pdbx_seq_one_letter_code
_entity_poly.pdbx_strand_id
1 'polypeptide(L)'
;MPLLARRRFLQSSAALGAAVCAHRLPLAWSAEEKKLSFKISLAEYSLHRMIGAGKLDALEFAPFTKKEFGIDAVEHWNRPFMDKAENAKYMADMKQRADDAGVKSLLIMIDGEGNLGDPDANRRAAAVANHHKWVTAAKQIGCYSIR
;
A
#
# COMPACT_ATOMS: atom_id res chain seq x y z
N MET A 1 58.62 7.08 40.17
CA MET A 1 57.18 7.28 40.47
C MET A 1 56.32 7.28 39.18
N PRO A 2 55.83 6.13 38.64
CA PRO A 2 54.89 6.18 37.51
C PRO A 2 53.56 5.41 37.69
N LEU A 3 53.43 4.54 38.71
CA LEU A 3 52.26 3.65 38.85
C LEU A 3 51.02 4.35 39.43
N LEU A 4 51.19 5.37 40.29
CA LEU A 4 50.11 6.15 40.90
C LEU A 4 49.40 7.07 39.89
N ALA A 5 50.11 7.56 38.87
CA ALA A 5 49.55 8.44 37.83
C ALA A 5 48.59 7.70 36.89
N ARG A 6 48.88 6.44 36.56
CA ARG A 6 48.08 5.61 35.64
C ARG A 6 46.73 5.18 36.24
N ARG A 7 46.72 4.81 37.52
CA ARG A 7 45.48 4.48 38.25
C ARG A 7 44.58 5.71 38.45
N ARG A 8 45.16 6.86 38.79
CA ARG A 8 44.41 8.12 38.88
C ARG A 8 43.84 8.52 37.52
N PHE A 9 44.62 8.43 36.44
CA PHE A 9 44.13 8.72 35.09
C PHE A 9 42.95 7.82 34.71
N LEU A 10 43.03 6.50 34.93
CA LEU A 10 41.92 5.59 34.64
C LEU A 10 40.67 5.87 35.49
N GLN A 11 40.83 6.22 36.76
CA GLN A 11 39.72 6.60 37.64
C GLN A 11 39.09 7.94 37.22
N SER A 12 39.91 8.93 36.83
CA SER A 12 39.44 10.24 36.35
C SER A 12 38.73 10.14 34.99
N SER A 13 39.22 9.29 34.08
CA SER A 13 38.60 9.05 32.77
C SER A 13 37.27 8.31 32.88
N ALA A 14 37.14 7.36 33.81
CA ALA A 14 35.87 6.66 34.07
C ALA A 14 34.81 7.59 34.67
N ALA A 15 35.21 8.54 35.53
CA ALA A 15 34.30 9.51 36.13
C ALA A 15 33.74 10.53 35.11
N LEU A 16 34.54 10.97 34.12
CA LEU A 16 34.04 11.82 33.03
C LEU A 16 33.14 11.05 32.05
N GLY A 17 33.45 9.78 31.75
CA GLY A 17 32.61 8.95 30.88
C GLY A 17 31.21 8.68 31.46
N ALA A 18 31.11 8.48 32.77
CA ALA A 18 29.84 8.31 33.46
C ALA A 18 29.01 9.61 33.53
N ALA A 19 29.66 10.77 33.69
CA ALA A 19 28.98 12.07 33.73
C ALA A 19 28.38 12.47 32.36
N VAL A 20 29.04 12.10 31.24
CA VAL A 20 28.49 12.33 29.88
C VAL A 20 27.31 11.39 29.58
N CYS A 21 27.31 10.17 30.14
CA CYS A 21 26.17 9.25 29.99
C CYS A 21 24.96 9.62 30.85
N ALA A 22 25.16 10.28 31.99
CA ALA A 22 24.08 10.73 32.88
C ALA A 22 23.36 12.00 32.39
N HIS A 23 23.90 12.68 31.38
CA HIS A 23 23.23 13.76 30.65
C HIS A 23 22.83 13.33 29.24
N ARG A 24 22.43 12.06 29.07
CA ARG A 24 21.41 11.77 28.06
C ARG A 24 20.09 12.32 28.58
N LEU A 25 19.92 13.65 28.45
CA LEU A 25 18.60 14.20 28.22
C LEU A 25 17.99 13.27 27.16
N PRO A 26 16.86 12.60 27.43
CA PRO A 26 16.11 12.10 26.32
C PRO A 26 15.73 13.35 25.55
N LEU A 27 16.48 13.66 24.48
CA LEU A 27 15.85 14.07 23.24
C LEU A 27 14.99 12.88 22.80
N ALA A 28 13.97 12.56 23.60
CA ALA A 28 12.72 12.09 23.10
C ALA A 28 12.24 13.29 22.30
N TRP A 29 12.66 13.32 21.04
CA TRP A 29 11.88 13.97 20.02
C TRP A 29 10.54 13.21 20.04
N SER A 30 9.67 13.62 20.97
CA SER A 30 8.27 13.25 20.95
C SER A 30 7.73 13.97 19.74
N ALA A 31 7.89 13.34 18.57
CA ALA A 31 7.07 13.65 17.44
C ALA A 31 5.66 13.35 17.94
N GLU A 32 4.93 14.42 18.26
CA GLU A 32 3.50 14.34 18.47
C GLU A 32 2.94 13.57 17.28
N GLU A 33 2.38 12.37 17.51
CA GLU A 33 1.76 11.59 16.44
C GLU A 33 0.58 12.40 15.93
N LYS A 34 0.84 13.22 14.90
CA LYS A 34 -0.20 13.92 14.17
C LYS A 34 -1.00 12.86 13.46
N LYS A 35 -2.11 12.48 14.07
CA LYS A 35 -3.13 11.65 13.44
C LYS A 35 -3.47 12.29 12.11
N LEU A 36 -3.22 11.56 11.02
CA LEU A 36 -3.57 12.04 9.69
C LEU A 36 -5.07 12.34 9.64
N SER A 37 -5.43 13.45 9.00
CA SER A 37 -6.83 13.79 8.73
C SER A 37 -7.47 12.88 7.68
N PHE A 38 -6.66 12.00 7.06
CA PHE A 38 -7.05 11.09 6.00
C PHE A 38 -6.56 9.67 6.29
N LYS A 39 -7.12 8.70 5.56
CA LYS A 39 -6.69 7.31 5.57
C LYS A 39 -5.82 7.02 4.36
N ILE A 40 -4.96 6.02 4.48
CA ILE A 40 -4.06 5.57 3.41
C ILE A 40 -4.64 4.30 2.78
N SER A 41 -4.64 4.25 1.45
CA SER A 41 -4.92 3.07 0.63
C SER A 41 -3.65 2.65 -0.12
N LEU A 42 -3.63 1.42 -0.65
CA LEU A 42 -2.58 0.96 -1.57
C LEU A 42 -3.17 0.71 -2.96
N ALA A 43 -2.55 1.31 -3.98
CA ALA A 43 -2.87 1.05 -5.37
C ALA A 43 -2.11 -0.19 -5.88
N GLU A 44 -2.81 -1.12 -6.53
CA GLU A 44 -2.28 -2.42 -6.97
C GLU A 44 -1.06 -2.30 -7.90
N TYR A 45 -1.03 -1.27 -8.74
CA TYR A 45 0.10 -0.98 -9.61
C TYR A 45 1.41 -0.74 -8.86
N SER A 46 1.36 -0.38 -7.57
CA SER A 46 2.55 -0.26 -6.72
C SER A 46 3.33 -1.58 -6.62
N LEU A 47 2.64 -2.71 -6.81
CA LEU A 47 3.20 -4.07 -6.79
C LEU A 47 3.25 -4.72 -8.18
N HIS A 48 3.14 -3.95 -9.27
CA HIS A 48 3.09 -4.48 -10.64
C HIS A 48 4.27 -5.39 -11.00
N ARG A 49 5.45 -5.19 -10.41
CA ARG A 49 6.62 -6.05 -10.63
C ARG A 49 6.48 -7.42 -9.99
N MET A 50 5.86 -7.50 -8.82
CA MET A 50 5.60 -8.78 -8.15
C MET A 50 4.52 -9.55 -8.90
N ILE A 51 3.45 -8.86 -9.28
CA ILE A 51 2.35 -9.42 -10.07
C ILE A 51 2.85 -9.90 -11.44
N GLY A 52 3.59 -9.06 -12.16
CA GLY A 52 4.19 -9.41 -13.45
C GLY A 52 5.22 -10.54 -13.38
N ALA A 53 5.85 -10.75 -12.21
CA ALA A 53 6.74 -11.89 -11.97
C ALA A 53 5.99 -13.14 -11.43
N GLY A 54 4.66 -13.12 -11.34
CA GLY A 54 3.85 -14.22 -10.81
C GLY A 54 4.02 -14.49 -9.31
N LYS A 55 4.59 -13.54 -8.56
CA LYS A 55 4.85 -13.67 -7.12
C LYS A 55 3.67 -13.24 -6.24
N LEU A 56 2.70 -12.54 -6.83
CA LEU A 56 1.49 -12.10 -6.18
C LEU A 56 0.34 -12.21 -7.18
N ASP A 57 -0.68 -13.01 -6.86
CA ASP A 57 -1.92 -13.06 -7.63
C ASP A 57 -2.83 -11.89 -7.25
N ALA A 58 -3.63 -11.39 -8.20
CA ALA A 58 -4.55 -10.28 -7.96
C ALA A 58 -5.59 -10.57 -6.87
N LEU A 59 -6.03 -11.83 -6.73
CA LEU A 59 -6.94 -12.25 -5.65
C LEU A 59 -6.29 -12.15 -4.27
N GLU A 60 -4.97 -12.25 -4.19
CA GLU A 60 -4.20 -12.18 -2.94
C GLU A 60 -3.78 -10.73 -2.61
N PHE A 61 -4.00 -9.77 -3.51
CA PHE A 61 -3.52 -8.40 -3.33
C PHE A 61 -4.05 -7.74 -2.04
N ALA A 62 -5.35 -7.87 -1.76
CA ALA A 62 -5.95 -7.29 -0.55
C ALA A 62 -5.43 -7.94 0.74
N PRO A 63 -5.47 -9.29 0.90
CA PRO A 63 -4.83 -9.96 2.04
C PRO A 63 -3.36 -9.62 2.21
N PHE A 64 -2.58 -9.62 1.13
CA PHE A 64 -1.17 -9.27 1.13
C PHE A 64 -0.95 -7.84 1.65
N THR A 65 -1.75 -6.89 1.17
CA THR A 65 -1.67 -5.48 1.58
C THR A 65 -1.87 -5.32 3.09
N LYS A 66 -2.89 -5.98 3.65
CA LYS A 66 -3.15 -5.95 5.09
C LYS A 66 -2.01 -6.56 5.87
N LYS A 67 -1.56 -7.74 5.46
CA LYS A 67 -0.55 -8.53 6.18
C LYS A 67 0.81 -7.84 6.18
N GLU A 68 1.26 -7.36 5.03
CA GLU A 68 2.63 -6.88 4.85
C GLU A 68 2.79 -5.37 5.16
N PHE A 69 1.72 -4.58 4.99
CA PHE A 69 1.78 -3.13 5.19
C PHE A 69 0.83 -2.58 6.26
N GLY A 70 -0.08 -3.40 6.81
CA GLY A 70 -1.06 -2.93 7.78
C GLY A 70 -2.07 -1.93 7.22
N ILE A 71 -2.27 -1.91 5.90
CA ILE A 71 -3.19 -0.99 5.20
C ILE A 71 -4.57 -1.64 5.04
N ASP A 72 -5.62 -0.89 5.36
CA ASP A 72 -7.01 -1.38 5.44
C ASP A 72 -7.84 -1.10 4.17
N ALA A 73 -7.24 -0.56 3.12
CA ALA A 73 -7.94 -0.22 1.89
C ALA A 73 -7.07 -0.35 0.64
N VAL A 74 -7.68 -0.77 -0.47
CA VAL A 74 -6.99 -1.01 -1.73
C VAL A 74 -7.70 -0.39 -2.94
N GLU A 75 -6.90 -0.09 -3.96
CA GLU A 75 -7.35 0.35 -5.28
C GLU A 75 -6.82 -0.63 -6.32
N HIS A 76 -7.72 -1.38 -6.96
CA HIS A 76 -7.37 -2.44 -7.90
C HIS A 76 -6.91 -1.86 -9.24
N TRP A 77 -6.18 -2.64 -10.04
CA TRP A 77 -5.75 -2.30 -11.40
C TRP A 77 -6.20 -3.40 -12.34
N ASN A 78 -6.91 -3.08 -13.43
CA ASN A 78 -7.59 -4.10 -14.22
C ASN A 78 -6.67 -5.10 -14.98
N ARG A 79 -5.41 -4.75 -15.25
CA ARG A 79 -4.52 -5.54 -16.12
C ARG A 79 -4.28 -6.98 -15.67
N PRO A 80 -4.05 -7.29 -14.38
CA PRO A 80 -3.82 -8.67 -13.93
C PRO A 80 -5.07 -9.57 -14.07
N PHE A 81 -6.26 -9.00 -14.26
CA PHE A 81 -7.52 -9.73 -14.38
C PHE A 81 -8.40 -9.19 -15.52
N MET A 82 -7.76 -8.77 -16.62
CA MET A 82 -8.41 -8.03 -17.72
C MET A 82 -9.53 -8.83 -18.40
N ASP A 83 -9.40 -10.17 -18.44
CA ASP A 83 -10.37 -11.09 -19.02
C ASP A 83 -11.43 -11.57 -18.00
N LYS A 84 -11.42 -11.05 -16.77
CA LYS A 84 -12.28 -11.51 -15.65
C LYS A 84 -13.38 -10.53 -15.26
N ALA A 85 -13.48 -9.36 -15.87
CA ALA A 85 -14.45 -8.32 -15.50
C ALA A 85 -15.90 -8.85 -15.36
N GLU A 86 -16.31 -9.75 -16.25
CA GLU A 86 -17.66 -10.33 -16.28
C GLU A 86 -17.76 -11.70 -15.59
N ASN A 87 -16.64 -12.20 -15.04
CA ASN A 87 -16.62 -13.45 -14.32
C ASN A 87 -17.12 -13.24 -12.88
N ALA A 88 -18.41 -13.42 -12.67
CA ALA A 88 -19.06 -13.23 -11.38
C ALA A 88 -18.44 -14.07 -10.25
N LYS A 89 -17.96 -15.29 -10.53
CA LYS A 89 -17.30 -16.13 -9.53
C LYS A 89 -15.96 -15.52 -9.12
N TYR A 90 -15.19 -15.02 -10.08
CA TYR A 90 -13.90 -14.37 -9.81
C TYR A 90 -14.11 -13.08 -9.00
N MET A 91 -15.09 -12.24 -9.36
CA MET A 91 -15.42 -11.04 -8.60
C MET A 91 -15.90 -11.35 -7.17
N ALA A 92 -16.70 -12.41 -7.00
CA ALA A 92 -17.11 -12.87 -5.68
C ALA A 92 -15.91 -13.33 -4.83
N ASP A 93 -14.97 -14.08 -5.40
CA ASP A 93 -13.76 -14.53 -4.69
C ASP A 93 -12.86 -13.34 -4.31
N MET A 94 -12.65 -12.41 -5.23
CA MET A 94 -11.90 -11.16 -4.97
C MET A 94 -12.53 -10.36 -3.82
N LYS A 95 -13.85 -10.22 -3.83
CA LYS A 95 -14.58 -9.54 -2.75
C LYS A 95 -14.44 -10.28 -1.42
N GLN A 96 -14.66 -11.59 -1.41
CA GLN A 96 -14.62 -12.39 -0.19
C GLN A 96 -13.25 -12.30 0.48
N ARG A 97 -12.17 -12.40 -0.28
CA ARG A 97 -10.80 -12.31 0.25
C ARG A 97 -10.47 -10.94 0.83
N ALA A 98 -10.96 -9.87 0.21
CA ALA A 98 -10.83 -8.53 0.75
C ALA A 98 -11.62 -8.39 2.07
N ASP A 99 -12.86 -8.87 2.10
CA ASP A 99 -13.71 -8.86 3.31
C ASP A 99 -13.10 -9.68 4.45
N ASP A 100 -12.61 -10.89 4.17
CA ASP A 100 -11.97 -11.79 5.15
C ASP A 100 -10.70 -11.18 5.75
N ALA A 101 -9.95 -10.41 4.95
CA ALA A 101 -8.79 -9.65 5.40
C ALA A 101 -9.15 -8.35 6.12
N GLY A 102 -10.43 -7.96 6.15
CA GLY A 102 -10.88 -6.67 6.69
C GLY A 102 -10.42 -5.47 5.86
N VAL A 103 -10.23 -5.65 4.55
CA VAL A 103 -9.71 -4.64 3.62
C VAL A 103 -10.82 -4.11 2.73
N LYS A 104 -10.96 -2.79 2.64
CA LYS A 104 -11.94 -2.13 1.80
C LYS A 104 -11.42 -1.96 0.36
N SER A 105 -12.17 -2.48 -0.61
CA SER A 105 -11.97 -2.15 -2.03
C SER A 105 -12.56 -0.76 -2.35
N LEU A 106 -11.78 0.15 -2.91
CA LEU A 106 -12.17 1.54 -3.15
C LEU A 106 -12.57 1.80 -4.61
N LEU A 107 -11.69 1.45 -5.55
CA LEU A 107 -11.88 1.66 -6.98
C LEU A 107 -11.15 0.61 -7.81
N ILE A 108 -11.44 0.55 -9.11
CA ILE A 108 -10.65 -0.16 -10.13
C ILE A 108 -10.07 0.85 -11.11
N MET A 109 -8.75 0.84 -11.29
CA MET A 109 -8.03 1.62 -12.30
C MET A 109 -8.07 0.89 -13.65
N ILE A 110 -8.51 1.56 -14.71
CA ILE A 110 -8.81 0.94 -16.01
C ILE A 110 -7.79 1.34 -17.06
N ASP A 111 -6.94 0.40 -17.45
CA ASP A 111 -6.05 0.53 -18.60
C ASP A 111 -6.53 -0.31 -19.79
N GLY A 112 -6.16 0.11 -21.00
CA GLY A 112 -6.28 -0.73 -22.20
C GLY A 112 -7.69 -0.83 -22.79
N GLU A 113 -8.64 -0.02 -22.33
CA GLU A 113 -10.02 -0.02 -22.83
C GLU A 113 -10.31 1.09 -23.87
N GLY A 114 -9.28 1.83 -24.29
CA GLY A 114 -9.38 2.90 -25.29
C GLY A 114 -9.41 4.31 -24.68
N ASN A 115 -9.25 5.32 -25.54
CA ASN A 115 -9.20 6.72 -25.12
C ASN A 115 -10.60 7.32 -25.04
N LEU A 116 -11.04 7.70 -23.84
CA LEU A 116 -12.34 8.38 -23.66
C LEU A 116 -12.40 9.74 -24.39
N GLY A 117 -11.25 10.37 -24.64
CA GLY A 117 -11.09 11.60 -25.41
C GLY A 117 -10.57 11.41 -26.84
N ASP A 118 -10.72 10.22 -27.45
CA ASP A 118 -10.27 10.00 -28.85
C ASP A 118 -10.91 11.03 -29.80
N PRO A 119 -10.22 11.57 -30.83
CA PRO A 119 -10.87 12.48 -31.79
C PRO A 119 -11.91 11.79 -32.67
N ASP A 120 -11.78 10.49 -32.93
CA ASP A 120 -12.74 9.71 -33.71
C ASP A 120 -13.96 9.32 -32.84
N ALA A 121 -15.16 9.62 -33.35
CA ALA A 121 -16.40 9.40 -32.61
C ALA A 121 -16.70 7.91 -32.35
N ASN A 122 -16.39 7.04 -33.30
CA ASN A 122 -16.61 5.59 -33.15
C ASN A 122 -15.62 5.01 -32.13
N ARG A 123 -14.37 5.47 -32.14
CA ARG A 123 -13.36 5.04 -31.16
C ARG A 123 -13.67 5.51 -29.74
N ARG A 124 -14.18 6.74 -29.56
CA ARG A 124 -14.69 7.19 -28.25
C ARG A 124 -15.87 6.35 -27.77
N ALA A 125 -16.85 6.11 -28.65
CA ALA A 125 -18.03 5.33 -28.29
C ALA A 125 -17.65 3.90 -27.88
N ALA A 126 -16.70 3.28 -28.60
CA ALA A 126 -16.13 1.99 -28.24
C ALA A 126 -15.43 2.04 -26.88
N ALA A 127 -14.62 3.08 -26.61
CA ALA A 127 -13.97 3.24 -25.32
C ALA A 127 -14.99 3.34 -24.17
N VAL A 128 -16.04 4.15 -24.31
CA VAL A 128 -17.12 4.24 -23.30
C VAL A 128 -17.77 2.87 -23.06
N ALA A 129 -18.16 2.16 -24.13
CA ALA A 129 -18.80 0.84 -24.02
C ALA A 129 -17.90 -0.19 -23.32
N ASN A 130 -16.60 -0.16 -23.63
CA ASN A 130 -15.59 -1.03 -23.01
C ASN A 130 -15.49 -0.84 -21.48
N HIS A 131 -15.78 0.35 -20.95
CA HIS A 131 -15.74 0.62 -19.51
C HIS A 131 -16.97 0.11 -18.75
N HIS A 132 -18.08 -0.20 -19.43
CA HIS A 132 -19.32 -0.62 -18.76
C HIS A 132 -19.14 -1.89 -17.91
N LYS A 133 -18.40 -2.89 -18.42
CA LYS A 133 -18.10 -4.12 -17.66
C LYS A 133 -17.34 -3.83 -16.37
N TRP A 134 -16.46 -2.82 -16.37
CA TRP A 134 -15.69 -2.42 -15.20
C TRP A 134 -16.52 -1.67 -14.17
N VAL A 135 -17.53 -0.89 -14.59
CA VAL A 135 -18.52 -0.31 -13.67
C VAL A 135 -19.26 -1.42 -12.90
N THR A 136 -19.70 -2.45 -13.62
CA THR A 136 -20.38 -3.61 -13.01
C THR A 136 -19.45 -4.39 -12.08
N ALA A 137 -18.22 -4.69 -12.52
CA ALA A 137 -17.22 -5.38 -11.70
C ALA A 137 -16.90 -4.59 -10.41
N ALA A 138 -16.66 -3.28 -10.52
CA ALA A 138 -16.43 -2.39 -9.38
C ALA A 138 -17.59 -2.45 -8.38
N LYS A 139 -18.84 -2.44 -8.88
CA LYS A 139 -20.01 -2.58 -8.01
C LYS A 139 -20.05 -3.93 -7.30
N GLN A 140 -19.71 -5.03 -7.97
CA GLN A 140 -19.69 -6.37 -7.39
C GLN A 140 -18.68 -6.51 -6.26
N ILE A 141 -17.49 -5.91 -6.40
CA ILE A 141 -16.43 -5.99 -5.39
C ILE A 141 -16.50 -4.88 -4.32
N GLY A 142 -17.56 -4.06 -4.35
CA GLY A 142 -17.82 -3.04 -3.33
C GLY A 142 -17.06 -1.72 -3.51
N CYS A 143 -16.44 -1.51 -4.68
CA CYS A 143 -15.85 -0.22 -5.04
C CYS A 143 -16.93 0.84 -5.26
N TYR A 144 -16.56 2.12 -5.05
CA TYR A 144 -17.42 3.28 -5.30
C TYR A 144 -17.06 4.03 -6.59
N SER A 145 -15.98 3.68 -7.27
CA SER A 145 -15.54 4.34 -8.51
C SER A 145 -14.75 3.39 -9.42
N ILE A 146 -14.63 3.80 -10.68
CA ILE A 146 -13.56 3.37 -11.58
C ILE A 146 -12.76 4.61 -11.97
N ARG A 147 -11.48 4.43 -12.31
CA ARG A 147 -10.59 5.53 -12.69
C ARG A 147 -9.85 5.23 -13.99
#